data_AF-A0A2W7A751-F1
#
_entry.id   AF-A0A2W7A751-F1
#
_cell.length_a   1.000
_cell.length_b   1.000
_cell.length_c   1.000
_cell.angle_alpha   90.00
_cell.angle_beta   90.00
_cell.angle_gamma   90.00
#
_symmetry.space_group_name_H-M   'P 1'
#
loop_
_entity.id
_entity.type
_entity.pdbx_description
1 polymer ?
#
loop_
_entity_poly.entity_id
_entity_poly.type
_entity_poly.pdbx_seq_one_letter_code
_entity_poly.pdbx_strand_id
1 'polypeptide(L)'
;MPFTDADSLLSVAAPEGMVRITLGVETRYCFPCHMDGWQALGWQAHPPSLPGVDGEDGGSPVEPPIDPPVDPSEGLAMITAVKGGPYTIGVEAPGQEVQLVGSNFEPGSTVVVQPPSLATASGIKVSSLSELVFSLATGKVLAAEDCLIAVVNSVGKGPWSSIKLHERPAPSSPELALAEIADDLPDYVAMTKAQITTEVERRYGVALDPGMTKAELVAEAERLAAKGSPTVVSIAGLDEPLADAQEPALPLDLLP
;
A
#
# COMPACT_ATOMS: atom_id res chain seq x y z
N MET A 1 25.50 54.37 -41.89
CA MET A 1 26.30 53.61 -40.90
C MET A 1 25.38 52.56 -40.32
N PRO A 2 25.78 51.28 -40.29
CA PRO A 2 24.90 50.19 -39.90
C PRO A 2 24.66 50.27 -38.39
N PHE A 3 23.40 50.31 -37.97
CA PHE A 3 23.04 49.95 -36.60
C PHE A 3 23.16 48.44 -36.52
N THR A 4 24.22 47.99 -35.87
CA THR A 4 24.51 46.59 -35.58
C THR A 4 23.36 46.03 -34.76
N ASP A 5 22.43 45.36 -35.42
CA ASP A 5 21.97 43.99 -35.15
C ASP A 5 22.26 43.46 -33.73
N ALA A 6 21.74 44.14 -32.70
CA ALA A 6 21.71 43.65 -31.32
C ALA A 6 20.46 42.81 -31.05
N ASP A 7 19.48 42.91 -31.96
CA ASP A 7 18.18 42.25 -31.84
C ASP A 7 18.19 40.81 -32.39
N SER A 8 19.07 40.49 -33.36
CA SER A 8 19.11 39.14 -33.95
C SER A 8 19.74 38.07 -33.06
N LEU A 9 20.34 38.43 -31.92
CA LEU A 9 20.79 37.45 -30.91
C LEU A 9 19.71 37.12 -29.88
N LEU A 10 18.59 37.86 -29.87
CA LEU A 10 17.49 37.66 -28.92
C LEU A 10 16.48 36.58 -29.40
N SER A 11 16.62 36.10 -30.64
CA SER A 11 15.70 35.14 -31.27
C SER A 11 16.12 33.67 -31.12
N VAL A 12 17.08 33.34 -30.25
CA VAL A 12 17.40 31.94 -29.93
C VAL A 12 16.53 31.50 -28.76
N ALA A 13 15.50 30.71 -29.07
CA ALA A 13 14.73 30.01 -28.04
C ALA A 13 15.68 29.28 -27.10
N ALA A 14 15.44 29.39 -25.79
CA ALA A 14 16.26 28.68 -24.81
C ALA A 14 16.25 27.18 -25.13
N PRO A 15 17.41 26.51 -25.17
CA PRO A 15 17.46 25.07 -25.33
C PRO A 15 16.59 24.39 -24.26
N GLU A 16 15.93 23.30 -24.62
CA GLU A 16 15.02 22.57 -23.72
C GLU A 16 15.68 22.28 -22.36
N GLY A 17 15.00 22.65 -21.27
CA GLY A 17 15.51 22.47 -19.91
C GLY A 17 16.57 23.49 -19.46
N MET A 18 16.92 24.49 -20.26
CA MET A 18 17.82 25.57 -19.88
C MET A 18 17.08 26.91 -19.68
N VAL A 19 17.60 27.72 -18.76
CA VAL A 19 17.07 29.05 -18.43
C VAL A 19 18.03 30.10 -18.96
N ARG A 20 17.48 31.17 -19.54
CA ARG A 20 18.27 32.33 -19.99
C ARG A 20 18.73 33.13 -18.77
N ILE A 21 20.00 33.46 -18.70
CA ILE A 21 20.58 34.32 -17.65
C ILE A 21 21.27 35.52 -18.28
N THR A 22 21.26 36.66 -17.59
CA THR A 22 21.92 37.89 -18.03
C THR A 22 22.76 38.54 -16.95
N LEU A 23 23.88 39.15 -17.35
CA LEU A 23 24.67 40.03 -16.51
C LEU A 23 25.06 41.28 -17.30
N GLY A 24 24.45 42.41 -16.98
CA GLY A 24 24.59 43.65 -17.76
C GLY A 24 24.05 43.47 -19.17
N VAL A 25 24.95 43.39 -20.16
CA VAL A 25 24.61 43.17 -21.58
C VAL A 25 24.89 41.74 -22.06
N GLU A 26 25.49 40.89 -21.21
CA GLU A 26 25.77 39.50 -21.57
C GLU A 26 24.54 38.62 -21.36
N THR A 27 24.29 37.71 -22.31
CA THR A 27 23.23 36.69 -22.24
C THR A 27 23.84 35.29 -22.37
N ARG A 28 23.43 34.36 -21.51
CA ARG A 28 23.82 32.94 -21.53
C ARG A 28 22.63 32.04 -21.18
N TYR A 29 22.81 30.74 -21.32
CA TYR A 29 21.85 29.73 -20.88
C TYR A 29 22.51 28.81 -19.85
N CYS A 30 21.79 28.47 -18.79
CA CYS A 30 22.25 27.51 -17.80
C CYS A 30 21.13 26.53 -17.41
N PHE A 31 21.52 25.33 -16.97
CA PHE A 31 20.56 24.42 -16.34
C PHE A 31 20.14 24.98 -14.97
N PRO A 32 18.87 24.80 -14.56
CA PRO A 32 18.37 25.24 -13.25
C PRO A 32 19.20 24.75 -12.06
N CYS A 33 19.79 23.54 -12.16
CA CYS A 33 20.63 22.98 -11.10
C CYS A 33 21.94 23.75 -10.83
N HIS A 34 22.34 24.65 -11.73
CA HIS A 34 23.52 25.52 -11.55
C HIS A 34 23.15 26.96 -11.20
N MET A 35 21.84 27.27 -11.04
CA MET A 35 21.34 28.64 -10.93
C MET A 35 21.89 29.37 -9.70
N ASP A 36 21.99 28.69 -8.56
CA ASP A 36 22.50 29.28 -7.31
C ASP A 36 23.93 29.84 -7.48
N GLY A 37 24.79 29.14 -8.22
CA GLY A 37 26.15 29.59 -8.50
C GLY A 37 26.21 30.83 -9.40
N TRP A 38 25.32 30.93 -10.38
CA TRP A 38 25.25 32.09 -11.28
C TRP A 38 24.63 33.31 -10.60
N GLN A 39 23.59 33.12 -9.79
CA GLN A 39 22.98 34.20 -9.01
C GLN A 39 23.95 34.77 -7.97
N ALA A 40 24.78 33.93 -7.33
CA ALA A 40 25.84 34.38 -6.44
C ALA A 40 26.90 35.27 -7.14
N LEU A 41 27.07 35.12 -8.45
CA LEU A 41 27.93 35.95 -9.30
C LEU A 41 27.21 37.17 -9.89
N GLY A 42 25.96 37.42 -9.49
CA GLY A 42 25.16 38.58 -9.90
C GLY A 42 24.34 38.38 -11.19
N TRP A 43 24.30 37.16 -11.74
CA TRP A 43 23.51 36.87 -12.94
C TRP A 43 22.02 36.77 -12.61
N GLN A 44 21.19 37.32 -13.49
CA GLN A 44 19.73 37.33 -13.35
C GLN A 44 19.08 36.34 -14.31
N ALA A 45 18.17 35.50 -13.80
CA ALA A 45 17.43 34.54 -14.61
C ALA A 45 16.20 35.19 -15.25
N HIS A 46 15.95 34.86 -16.51
CA HIS A 46 14.77 35.26 -17.25
C HIS A 46 13.91 34.04 -17.54
N PRO A 47 12.60 34.10 -17.27
CA PRO A 47 11.70 33.02 -17.67
C PRO A 47 11.70 32.87 -19.20
N PRO A 48 11.47 31.65 -19.72
CA PRO A 48 11.38 31.44 -21.16
C PRO A 48 10.26 32.30 -21.74
N SER A 49 10.61 33.24 -22.61
CA SER A 49 9.63 34.05 -23.33
C SER A 49 8.85 33.14 -24.29
N LEU A 50 7.54 33.02 -24.12
CA LEU A 50 6.66 32.42 -25.12
C LEU A 50 6.74 33.27 -26.41
N PRO A 51 6.88 32.65 -27.59
CA PRO A 51 6.96 33.41 -28.84
C PRO A 51 5.57 33.92 -29.24
N GLY A 52 5.48 35.22 -29.48
CA GLY A 52 4.42 35.82 -30.29
C GLY A 52 3.48 36.77 -29.56
N VAL A 53 3.85 38.07 -29.55
CA VAL A 53 2.90 39.16 -29.80
C VAL A 53 3.68 40.38 -30.29
N ASP A 54 3.98 40.39 -31.59
CA ASP A 54 4.14 41.65 -32.32
C ASP A 54 2.74 42.16 -32.66
N GLY A 55 2.45 43.39 -32.27
CA GLY A 55 1.17 44.04 -32.54
C GLY A 55 1.00 45.35 -31.78
N GLU A 56 1.58 46.43 -32.31
CA GLU A 56 1.10 47.79 -32.08
C GLU A 56 -0.43 47.87 -32.22
N ASP A 57 -1.12 48.48 -31.25
CA ASP A 57 -1.94 49.69 -31.43
C ASP A 57 -2.77 49.98 -30.15
N GLY A 58 -3.00 51.27 -29.91
CA GLY A 58 -3.47 51.83 -28.65
C GLY A 58 -4.83 51.33 -28.15
N GLY A 59 -4.85 50.95 -26.89
CA GLY A 59 -6.06 50.75 -26.09
C GLY A 59 -5.64 50.41 -24.68
N SER A 60 -6.01 51.24 -23.70
CA SER A 60 -5.71 51.02 -22.28
C SER A 60 -5.89 49.54 -21.91
N PRO A 61 -4.89 48.86 -21.30
CA PRO A 61 -5.05 47.46 -20.98
C PRO A 61 -6.13 47.37 -19.91
N VAL A 62 -7.30 46.87 -20.30
CA VAL A 62 -8.12 46.10 -19.38
C VAL A 62 -7.23 44.91 -19.02
N GLU A 63 -6.56 44.98 -17.87
CA GLU A 63 -5.88 43.81 -17.30
C GLU A 63 -6.86 42.64 -17.41
N PRO A 64 -6.54 41.57 -18.19
CA PRO A 64 -7.28 40.34 -18.03
C PRO A 64 -7.13 39.94 -16.55
N PRO A 65 -8.17 39.35 -15.92
CA PRO A 65 -8.05 38.93 -14.53
C PRO A 65 -6.78 38.09 -14.42
N ILE A 66 -5.81 38.57 -13.65
CA ILE A 66 -4.63 37.80 -13.28
C ILE A 66 -5.18 36.62 -12.49
N ASP A 67 -5.30 35.46 -13.14
CA ASP A 67 -5.53 34.22 -12.42
C ASP A 67 -4.46 34.15 -11.32
N PRO A 68 -4.85 33.96 -10.05
CA PRO A 68 -3.88 33.90 -8.96
C PRO A 68 -2.84 32.83 -9.32
N PRO A 69 -1.57 33.01 -8.92
CA PRO A 69 -0.55 32.01 -9.17
C PRO A 69 -1.03 30.66 -8.62
N VAL A 70 -1.33 29.73 -9.53
CA VAL A 70 -1.63 28.33 -9.19
C VAL A 70 -0.46 27.84 -8.34
N ASP A 71 -0.73 27.50 -7.09
CA ASP A 71 0.31 27.04 -6.17
C ASP A 71 0.95 25.80 -6.81
N PRO A 72 2.29 25.67 -6.92
CA PRO A 72 2.93 24.50 -7.52
C PRO A 72 2.59 23.18 -6.79
N SER A 73 1.94 23.26 -5.63
CA SER A 73 1.37 22.13 -4.90
C SER A 73 -0.02 21.71 -5.38
N GLU A 74 -0.72 22.54 -6.17
CA GLU A 74 -2.00 22.20 -6.78
C GLU A 74 -1.80 21.08 -7.79
N GLY A 75 -2.28 19.90 -7.43
CA GLY A 75 -2.15 18.68 -8.24
C GLY A 75 -1.15 17.67 -7.72
N LEU A 76 -0.37 17.97 -6.68
CA LEU A 76 0.44 16.93 -6.02
C LEU A 76 -0.45 15.92 -5.31
N ALA A 77 -0.03 14.65 -5.34
CA ALA A 77 -0.68 13.59 -4.60
C ALA A 77 -0.54 13.81 -3.09
N MET A 78 -1.65 13.90 -2.36
CA MET A 78 -1.64 14.13 -0.93
C MET A 78 -2.23 12.92 -0.21
N ILE A 79 -1.47 12.33 0.70
CA ILE A 79 -1.95 11.25 1.57
C ILE A 79 -2.62 11.91 2.79
N THR A 80 -3.88 11.58 3.05
CA THR A 80 -4.64 12.07 4.21
C THR A 80 -4.83 10.98 5.26
N ALA A 81 -4.84 9.72 4.85
CA ALA A 81 -4.82 8.59 5.77
C ALA A 81 -4.14 7.37 5.17
N VAL A 82 -3.51 6.57 6.03
CA VAL A 82 -3.01 5.23 5.71
C VAL A 82 -3.92 4.24 6.43
N LYS A 83 -4.61 3.41 5.65
CA LYS A 83 -5.50 2.35 6.13
C LYS A 83 -4.79 1.00 6.09
N GLY A 84 -5.04 0.23 7.13
CA GLY A 84 -4.39 -1.05 7.39
C GLY A 84 -3.45 -0.97 8.59
N GLY A 85 -2.86 -2.11 8.93
CA GLY A 85 -1.92 -2.26 10.05
C GLY A 85 -2.49 -3.08 11.22
N PRO A 86 -1.62 -3.47 12.18
CA PRO A 86 -0.21 -3.10 12.29
C PRO A 86 0.68 -3.68 11.17
N TYR A 87 1.58 -2.85 10.64
CA TYR A 87 2.56 -3.28 9.64
C TYR A 87 3.77 -3.86 10.36
N THR A 88 4.25 -5.00 9.89
CA THR A 88 5.26 -5.82 10.55
C THR A 88 6.54 -5.88 9.73
N ILE A 89 7.67 -5.92 10.43
CA ILE A 89 9.00 -6.08 9.82
C ILE A 89 9.23 -7.54 9.42
N GLY A 90 10.03 -7.77 8.37
CA GLY A 90 10.39 -9.12 7.89
C GLY A 90 9.32 -9.79 7.03
N VAL A 91 8.35 -9.04 6.48
CA VAL A 91 7.39 -9.55 5.51
C VAL A 91 7.97 -9.40 4.11
N GLU A 92 8.49 -10.50 3.57
CA GLU A 92 9.00 -10.57 2.20
C GLU A 92 7.84 -10.58 1.17
N ALA A 93 8.17 -10.42 -0.11
CA ALA A 93 7.18 -10.37 -1.20
C ALA A 93 6.22 -11.58 -1.15
N PRO A 94 4.89 -11.39 -1.32
CA PRO A 94 4.22 -10.20 -1.87
C PRO A 94 3.93 -9.06 -0.87
N GLY A 95 4.50 -9.08 0.35
CA GLY A 95 4.34 -7.98 1.31
C GLY A 95 2.96 -7.93 1.98
N GLN A 96 2.73 -6.89 2.78
CA GLN A 96 1.43 -6.56 3.37
C GLN A 96 0.69 -5.55 2.49
N GLU A 97 -0.62 -5.69 2.35
CA GLU A 97 -1.43 -4.71 1.63
C GLU A 97 -1.60 -3.42 2.45
N VAL A 98 -1.37 -2.28 1.81
CA VAL A 98 -1.51 -0.94 2.36
C VAL A 98 -2.49 -0.18 1.50
N GLN A 99 -3.53 0.41 2.10
CA GLN A 99 -4.47 1.28 1.42
C GLN A 99 -4.21 2.73 1.81
N LEU A 100 -3.94 3.58 0.83
CA LEU A 100 -3.80 5.03 1.00
C LEU A 100 -5.12 5.70 0.64
N VAL A 101 -5.51 6.66 1.48
CA VAL A 101 -6.61 7.59 1.21
C VAL A 101 -6.00 8.99 1.08
N GLY A 102 -6.47 9.74 0.09
CA GLY A 102 -5.86 11.00 -0.26
C GLY A 102 -6.56 11.73 -1.39
N SER A 103 -5.77 12.51 -2.13
CA SER A 103 -6.18 13.20 -3.34
C SER A 103 -5.10 13.10 -4.42
N ASN A 104 -5.52 13.30 -5.68
CA ASN A 104 -4.68 13.33 -6.88
C ASN A 104 -3.88 12.03 -7.13
N PHE A 105 -4.48 10.88 -6.81
CA PHE A 105 -3.95 9.56 -7.20
C PHE A 105 -4.35 9.26 -8.64
N GLU A 106 -3.42 9.45 -9.57
CA GLU A 106 -3.66 9.24 -10.99
C GLU A 106 -3.23 7.82 -11.42
N PRO A 107 -3.84 7.24 -12.47
CA PRO A 107 -3.33 6.02 -13.08
C PRO A 107 -1.84 6.19 -13.47
N GLY A 108 -0.99 5.25 -13.05
CA GLY A 108 0.46 5.35 -13.24
C GLY A 108 1.21 6.04 -12.09
N SER A 109 0.50 6.49 -11.04
CA SER A 109 1.15 6.93 -9.80
C SER A 109 2.01 5.82 -9.22
N THR A 110 3.16 6.20 -8.64
CA THR A 110 4.07 5.28 -7.96
C THR A 110 4.17 5.64 -6.49
N VAL A 111 4.54 4.67 -5.66
CA VAL A 111 4.79 4.89 -4.23
C VAL A 111 6.29 4.77 -4.00
N VAL A 112 6.88 5.83 -3.44
CA VAL A 112 8.27 5.81 -3.00
C VAL A 112 8.32 5.65 -1.49
N VAL A 113 9.29 4.86 -1.03
CA VAL A 113 9.46 4.48 0.37
C VAL A 113 10.86 4.87 0.83
N GLN A 114 10.97 5.41 2.04
CA GLN A 114 12.24 5.81 2.64
C GLN A 114 12.35 5.32 4.10
N PRO A 115 13.48 4.71 4.50
CA PRO A 115 14.62 4.34 3.66
C PRO A 115 14.32 3.12 2.77
N PRO A 116 14.87 3.05 1.54
CA PRO A 116 14.62 1.94 0.62
C PRO A 116 15.23 0.60 1.10
N SER A 117 16.12 0.64 2.09
CA SER A 117 16.66 -0.55 2.75
C SER A 117 15.66 -1.20 3.73
N LEU A 118 14.69 -0.43 4.23
CA LEU A 118 13.71 -0.89 5.21
C LEU A 118 12.52 -1.57 4.53
N ALA A 119 11.99 -0.96 3.47
CA ALA A 119 10.82 -1.47 2.79
C ALA A 119 10.75 -1.05 1.32
N THR A 120 10.01 -1.82 0.55
CA THR A 120 9.73 -1.58 -0.87
C THR A 120 8.24 -1.66 -1.14
N ALA A 121 7.73 -0.73 -1.94
CA ALA A 121 6.36 -0.74 -2.43
C ALA A 121 6.29 -1.42 -3.80
N SER A 122 5.29 -2.26 -4.00
CA SER A 122 5.06 -2.99 -5.26
C SER A 122 3.55 -3.17 -5.50
N GLY A 123 3.16 -3.61 -6.70
CA GLY A 123 1.75 -3.95 -6.98
C GLY A 123 0.78 -2.77 -6.83
N ILE A 124 1.21 -1.55 -7.17
CA ILE A 124 0.41 -0.33 -7.03
C ILE A 124 -0.83 -0.42 -7.92
N LYS A 125 -2.00 -0.22 -7.31
CA LYS A 125 -3.31 -0.17 -7.96
C LYS A 125 -4.03 1.09 -7.50
N VAL A 126 -4.39 1.93 -8.45
CA VAL A 126 -5.18 3.14 -8.17
C VAL A 126 -6.65 2.82 -8.44
N SER A 127 -7.45 2.83 -7.38
CA SER A 127 -8.88 2.53 -7.45
C SER A 127 -9.69 3.78 -7.82
N SER A 128 -9.24 4.95 -7.36
CA SER A 128 -9.85 6.24 -7.63
C SER A 128 -8.82 7.37 -7.45
N LEU A 129 -9.21 8.62 -7.74
CA LEU A 129 -8.39 9.80 -7.45
C LEU A 129 -8.09 10.00 -5.95
N SER A 130 -8.76 9.25 -5.07
CA SER A 130 -8.63 9.35 -3.62
C SER A 130 -8.21 8.04 -2.95
N GLU A 131 -8.16 6.91 -3.65
CA GLU A 131 -7.78 5.62 -3.10
C GLU A 131 -6.73 4.89 -3.95
N LEU A 132 -5.64 4.51 -3.30
CA LEU A 132 -4.52 3.78 -3.89
C LEU A 132 -4.14 2.61 -2.98
N VAL A 133 -4.00 1.42 -3.53
CA VAL A 133 -3.58 0.22 -2.80
C VAL A 133 -2.23 -0.24 -3.32
N PHE A 134 -1.33 -0.66 -2.43
CA PHE A 134 -0.04 -1.24 -2.81
C PHE A 134 0.40 -2.31 -1.80
N SER A 135 1.33 -3.15 -2.24
CA SER A 135 2.00 -4.17 -1.43
C SER A 135 3.30 -3.63 -0.84
N LEU A 136 3.41 -3.60 0.49
CA LEU A 136 4.60 -3.19 1.24
C LEU A 136 5.38 -4.43 1.70
N ALA A 137 6.53 -4.68 1.08
CA ALA A 137 7.47 -5.69 1.54
C ALA A 137 8.49 -5.04 2.48
N THR A 138 8.70 -5.61 3.66
CA THR A 138 9.63 -5.11 4.68
C THR A 138 10.82 -6.06 4.79
N GLY A 139 12.03 -5.49 4.77
CA GLY A 139 13.27 -6.23 4.93
C GLY A 139 13.43 -6.84 6.33
N LYS A 140 14.52 -7.59 6.53
CA LYS A 140 14.91 -8.12 7.83
C LYS A 140 15.57 -7.02 8.66
N VAL A 141 14.75 -6.10 9.17
CA VAL A 141 15.21 -5.08 10.13
C VAL A 141 14.94 -5.57 11.55
N LEU A 142 15.82 -5.21 12.48
CA LEU A 142 15.84 -5.79 13.84
C LEU A 142 15.09 -4.93 14.87
N ALA A 143 14.61 -3.74 14.49
CA ALA A 143 13.96 -2.81 15.39
C ALA A 143 12.76 -2.13 14.73
N ALA A 144 11.74 -1.81 15.53
CA ALA A 144 10.62 -0.98 15.10
C ALA A 144 11.12 0.39 14.59
N GLU A 145 10.86 0.70 13.31
CA GLU A 145 11.31 1.93 12.66
C GLU A 145 10.13 2.66 12.00
N ASP A 146 10.26 4.00 11.94
CA ASP A 146 9.33 4.84 11.19
C ASP A 146 9.70 4.78 9.69
N CYS A 147 8.75 4.33 8.88
CA CYS A 147 8.86 4.23 7.44
C CYS A 147 8.15 5.42 6.79
N LEU A 148 8.82 6.18 5.93
CA LEU A 148 8.21 7.30 5.22
C LEU A 148 7.76 6.86 3.83
N ILE A 149 6.54 7.23 3.46
CA ILE A 149 5.99 7.00 2.13
C ILE A 149 5.54 8.30 1.47
N ALA A 150 5.69 8.39 0.15
CA ALA A 150 5.12 9.46 -0.64
C ALA A 150 4.59 8.89 -1.97
N VAL A 151 3.55 9.50 -2.51
CA VAL A 151 3.03 9.16 -3.84
C VAL A 151 3.66 10.12 -4.86
N VAL A 152 4.12 9.58 -5.98
CA VAL A 152 4.61 10.34 -7.13
C VAL A 152 3.59 10.19 -8.24
N ASN A 153 3.02 11.30 -8.69
CA ASN A 153 2.11 11.37 -9.83
C ASN A 153 2.76 12.14 -11.00
N SER A 154 1.98 12.52 -12.01
CA SER A 154 2.49 13.25 -13.18
C SER A 154 3.06 14.63 -12.86
N VAL A 155 2.59 15.26 -11.78
CA VAL A 155 3.04 16.59 -11.31
C VAL A 155 4.35 16.47 -10.54
N GLY A 156 4.47 15.44 -9.69
CA GLY A 156 5.69 15.20 -8.94
C GLY A 156 5.47 14.37 -7.69
N LYS A 157 6.44 14.46 -6.76
CA LYS A 157 6.39 13.75 -5.48
C LYS A 157 5.61 14.56 -4.45
N GLY A 158 4.57 13.95 -3.88
CA GLY A 158 3.82 14.49 -2.76
C GLY A 158 4.59 14.55 -1.45
N PRO A 159 3.96 15.05 -0.37
CA PRO A 159 4.56 15.11 0.96
C PRO A 159 4.77 13.70 1.55
N TRP A 160 5.79 13.59 2.40
CA TRP A 160 6.06 12.35 3.14
C TRP A 160 5.00 12.10 4.21
N SER A 161 4.56 10.85 4.33
CA SER A 161 3.68 10.36 5.38
C SER A 161 4.35 9.20 6.13
N SER A 162 4.28 9.22 7.45
CA SER A 162 4.91 8.20 8.31
C SER A 162 4.01 7.00 8.53
N ILE A 163 4.57 5.81 8.38
CA ILE A 163 3.99 4.52 8.75
C ILE A 163 4.86 3.90 9.83
N LYS A 164 4.26 3.51 10.95
CA LYS A 164 4.95 2.80 12.01
C LYS A 164 5.06 1.32 11.66
N LEU A 165 6.30 0.83 11.58
CA LEU A 165 6.56 -0.60 11.47
C LEU A 165 6.78 -1.17 12.86
N HIS A 166 6.05 -2.23 13.16
CA HIS A 166 6.20 -2.99 14.38
C HIS A 166 7.11 -4.19 14.12
N GLU A 167 7.93 -4.54 15.10
CA GLU A 167 8.58 -5.84 15.07
C GLU A 167 7.50 -6.91 14.90
N ARG A 168 7.74 -7.85 13.99
CA ARG A 168 6.94 -9.07 13.99
C ARG A 168 7.06 -9.62 15.41
N PRO A 169 5.95 -9.80 16.15
CA PRO A 169 6.02 -10.49 17.43
C PRO A 169 6.82 -11.75 17.16
N ALA A 170 7.90 -11.98 17.92
CA ALA A 170 8.63 -13.24 17.83
C ALA A 170 7.55 -14.31 17.76
N PRO A 171 7.57 -15.24 16.77
CA PRO A 171 6.64 -16.35 16.84
C PRO A 171 6.86 -16.90 18.24
N SER A 172 5.87 -16.75 19.11
CA SER A 172 5.84 -17.44 20.38
C SER A 172 6.15 -18.86 19.94
N SER A 173 7.35 -19.35 20.31
CA SER A 173 7.86 -20.58 19.74
C SER A 173 6.71 -21.58 19.69
N PRO A 174 6.55 -22.38 18.62
CA PRO A 174 5.52 -23.41 18.63
C PRO A 174 5.61 -24.32 19.88
N GLU A 175 6.75 -24.31 20.57
CA GLU A 175 6.97 -24.88 21.90
C GLU A 175 6.14 -24.26 23.05
N LEU A 176 5.88 -22.94 23.07
CA LEU A 176 5.00 -22.29 24.04
C LEU A 176 3.52 -22.34 23.63
N ALA A 177 3.23 -22.39 22.32
CA ALA A 177 1.86 -22.63 21.85
C ALA A 177 1.40 -24.07 22.16
N LEU A 178 2.31 -25.06 22.17
CA LEU A 178 2.00 -26.40 22.67
C LEU A 178 1.85 -26.45 24.20
N ALA A 179 2.53 -25.56 24.94
CA ALA A 179 2.44 -25.52 26.40
C ALA A 179 1.17 -24.82 26.91
N GLU A 180 0.65 -23.79 26.23
CA GLU A 180 -0.58 -23.10 26.67
C GLU A 180 -1.87 -23.87 26.34
N ILE A 181 -1.81 -24.89 25.46
CA ILE A 181 -2.91 -25.84 25.23
C ILE A 181 -2.81 -27.04 26.19
N ALA A 182 -1.64 -27.25 26.82
CA ALA A 182 -1.43 -28.35 27.76
C ALA A 182 -2.07 -28.10 29.14
N ASP A 183 -2.35 -26.84 29.49
CA ASP A 183 -3.01 -26.48 30.76
C ASP A 183 -4.55 -26.58 30.71
N ASP A 184 -5.16 -26.80 29.54
CA ASP A 184 -6.61 -26.96 29.38
C ASP A 184 -7.01 -28.38 28.91
N LEU A 185 -6.21 -29.40 29.25
CA LEU A 185 -6.66 -30.79 29.14
C LEU A 185 -7.63 -31.11 30.29
N PRO A 186 -8.87 -31.57 30.01
CA PRO A 186 -9.77 -32.06 31.05
C PRO A 186 -9.12 -33.23 31.79
N ASP A 187 -9.23 -33.27 33.11
CA ASP A 187 -8.90 -34.45 33.89
C ASP A 187 -9.94 -35.55 33.64
N TYR A 188 -9.75 -36.32 32.55
CA TYR A 188 -10.63 -37.42 32.16
C TYR A 188 -10.70 -38.51 33.25
N VAL A 189 -9.70 -38.61 34.12
CA VAL A 189 -9.69 -39.56 35.25
C VAL A 189 -10.70 -39.14 36.32
N ALA A 190 -10.87 -37.84 36.55
CA ALA A 190 -11.89 -37.29 37.45
C ALA A 190 -13.33 -37.34 36.89
N MET A 191 -13.49 -37.47 35.56
CA MET A 191 -14.80 -37.50 34.91
C MET A 191 -15.51 -38.86 34.99
N THR A 192 -16.84 -38.85 34.85
CA THR A 192 -17.66 -40.07 34.67
C THR A 192 -17.63 -40.53 33.21
N LYS A 193 -17.95 -41.80 32.95
CA LYS A 193 -17.97 -42.35 31.57
C LYS A 193 -18.76 -41.49 30.59
N ALA A 194 -19.96 -41.05 30.98
CA ALA A 194 -20.83 -40.21 30.16
C ALA A 194 -20.20 -38.84 29.87
N GLN A 195 -19.56 -38.24 30.88
CA GLN A 195 -18.87 -36.95 30.72
C GLN A 195 -17.69 -37.06 29.75
N ILE A 196 -16.91 -38.15 29.80
CA ILE A 196 -15.79 -38.37 28.87
C ILE A 196 -16.31 -38.47 27.43
N THR A 197 -17.37 -39.26 27.18
CA THR A 197 -17.95 -39.40 25.84
C THR A 197 -18.47 -38.07 25.30
N THR A 198 -19.22 -37.32 26.11
CA THR A 198 -19.74 -35.99 25.71
C THR A 198 -18.61 -35.00 25.44
N GLU A 199 -17.57 -35.00 26.28
CA GLU A 199 -16.46 -34.06 26.12
C GLU A 199 -15.60 -34.40 24.91
N VAL A 200 -15.37 -35.68 24.62
CA VAL A 200 -14.62 -36.13 23.44
C VAL A 200 -15.39 -35.88 22.15
N GLU A 201 -16.69 -36.13 22.13
CA GLU A 201 -17.55 -35.82 20.99
C GLU A 201 -17.60 -34.30 20.74
N ARG A 202 -17.74 -33.50 21.80
CA ARG A 202 -17.75 -32.03 21.72
C ARG A 202 -16.41 -31.46 21.23
N ARG A 203 -15.29 -32.00 21.75
CA ARG A 203 -13.95 -31.41 21.56
C ARG A 203 -13.21 -31.97 20.36
N TYR A 204 -13.46 -33.22 19.97
CA TYR A 204 -12.79 -33.88 18.86
C TYR A 204 -13.75 -34.36 17.76
N GLY A 205 -15.07 -34.24 17.94
CA GLY A 205 -16.06 -34.71 16.95
C GLY A 205 -16.12 -36.24 16.84
N VAL A 206 -15.58 -36.97 17.83
CA VAL A 206 -15.51 -38.44 17.83
C VAL A 206 -16.49 -39.00 18.85
N ALA A 207 -17.45 -39.80 18.39
CA ALA A 207 -18.33 -40.57 19.27
C ALA A 207 -17.59 -41.79 19.83
N LEU A 208 -17.33 -41.79 21.14
CA LEU A 208 -16.75 -42.95 21.84
C LEU A 208 -17.82 -43.99 22.19
N ASP A 209 -17.46 -45.27 22.19
CA ASP A 209 -18.37 -46.38 22.49
C ASP A 209 -18.76 -46.41 23.99
N PRO A 210 -20.06 -46.30 24.35
CA PRO A 210 -20.52 -46.33 25.74
C PRO A 210 -20.30 -47.68 26.45
N GLY A 211 -20.08 -48.75 25.70
CA GLY A 211 -19.76 -50.10 26.18
C GLY A 211 -18.32 -50.26 26.70
N MET A 212 -17.41 -49.35 26.35
CA MET A 212 -16.02 -49.38 26.82
C MET A 212 -15.90 -49.19 28.33
N THR A 213 -14.85 -49.74 28.93
CA THR A 213 -14.53 -49.47 30.34
C THR A 213 -14.07 -48.02 30.52
N LYS A 214 -14.21 -47.46 31.73
CA LYS A 214 -13.76 -46.08 32.01
C LYS A 214 -12.28 -45.88 31.66
N ALA A 215 -11.44 -46.87 31.94
CA ALA A 215 -10.01 -46.83 31.63
C ALA A 215 -9.74 -46.74 30.12
N GLU A 216 -10.50 -47.49 29.30
CA GLU A 216 -10.39 -47.43 27.84
C GLU A 216 -10.86 -46.08 27.28
N LEU A 217 -11.94 -45.52 27.83
CA LEU A 217 -12.42 -44.19 27.44
C LEU A 217 -11.41 -43.09 27.77
N VAL A 218 -10.74 -43.17 28.93
CA VAL A 218 -9.68 -42.23 29.30
C VAL A 218 -8.48 -42.38 28.37
N ALA A 219 -8.00 -43.60 28.14
CA ALA A 219 -6.85 -43.84 27.26
C ALA A 219 -7.11 -43.36 25.83
N GLU A 220 -8.32 -43.55 25.33
CA GLU A 220 -8.72 -43.10 23.99
C GLU A 220 -8.90 -41.58 23.93
N ALA A 221 -9.45 -40.95 24.97
CA ALA A 221 -9.55 -39.50 25.09
C ALA A 221 -8.17 -38.83 25.13
N GLU A 222 -7.23 -39.38 25.90
CA GLU A 222 -5.83 -38.93 25.97
C GLU A 222 -5.11 -39.13 24.63
N ARG A 223 -5.37 -40.26 23.96
CA ARG A 223 -4.82 -40.53 22.62
C ARG A 223 -5.32 -39.51 21.59
N LEU A 224 -6.59 -39.12 21.65
CA LEU A 224 -7.18 -38.10 20.78
C LEU A 224 -6.61 -36.72 21.09
N ALA A 225 -6.44 -36.40 22.39
CA ALA A 225 -5.80 -35.16 22.81
C ALA A 225 -4.34 -35.04 22.33
N ALA A 226 -3.59 -36.16 22.34
CA ALA A 226 -2.22 -36.19 21.84
C ALA A 226 -2.12 -36.13 20.30
N LYS A 227 -3.18 -36.46 19.55
CA LYS A 227 -3.15 -36.58 18.08
C LYS A 227 -3.40 -35.27 17.32
N GLY A 228 -4.00 -34.26 17.95
CA GLY A 228 -4.05 -32.92 17.38
C GLY A 228 -5.38 -32.20 17.49
N SER A 229 -5.23 -30.87 17.55
CA SER A 229 -6.21 -29.83 17.82
C SER A 229 -7.51 -29.91 17.00
N PRO A 230 -8.63 -29.45 17.57
CA PRO A 230 -9.89 -29.29 16.84
C PRO A 230 -9.72 -28.28 15.70
N THR A 231 -10.06 -28.70 14.49
CA THR A 231 -10.53 -27.78 13.46
C THR A 231 -11.77 -27.09 14.04
N VAL A 232 -11.63 -25.84 14.48
CA VAL A 232 -12.79 -24.97 14.74
C VAL A 232 -13.45 -24.73 13.39
N VAL A 233 -14.33 -25.64 12.99
CA VAL A 233 -15.31 -25.38 11.94
C VAL A 233 -16.35 -24.50 12.61
N SER A 234 -16.27 -23.19 12.37
CA SER A 234 -17.40 -22.29 12.64
C SER A 234 -18.63 -22.87 11.97
N ILE A 235 -19.57 -23.29 12.80
CA ILE A 235 -20.83 -23.92 12.42
C ILE A 235 -21.71 -22.82 11.84
N ALA A 236 -21.68 -22.64 10.52
CA ALA A 236 -22.67 -21.86 9.81
C ALA A 236 -23.89 -22.76 9.55
N GLY A 237 -24.96 -22.51 10.32
CA GLY A 237 -26.34 -22.76 9.91
C GLY A 237 -26.75 -24.23 9.69
N LEU A 238 -27.20 -24.87 10.76
CA LEU A 238 -28.27 -25.87 10.70
C LEU A 238 -29.55 -25.18 10.18
N ASP A 239 -30.10 -25.62 9.04
CA ASP A 239 -31.46 -26.18 8.99
C ASP A 239 -31.68 -26.94 7.66
N GLU A 240 -32.17 -28.17 7.81
CA GLU A 240 -32.47 -29.26 6.86
C GLU A 240 -33.68 -28.95 5.90
N PRO A 241 -34.16 -29.87 5.01
CA PRO A 241 -33.94 -31.32 4.94
C PRO A 241 -33.70 -31.94 3.54
N LEU A 242 -33.34 -33.22 3.62
CA LEU A 242 -33.31 -34.25 2.57
C LEU A 242 -34.42 -34.14 1.51
N ALA A 243 -34.01 -34.27 0.25
CA ALA A 243 -34.74 -35.06 -0.74
C ALA A 243 -33.73 -35.81 -1.62
N ASP A 244 -33.55 -37.08 -1.28
CA ASP A 244 -33.08 -38.11 -2.18
C ASP A 244 -33.97 -38.14 -3.43
N ALA A 245 -33.37 -38.00 -4.61
CA ALA A 245 -33.73 -38.76 -5.83
C ALA A 245 -33.21 -38.05 -7.10
N GLN A 246 -32.23 -38.72 -7.71
CA GLN A 246 -32.31 -39.06 -9.13
C GLN A 246 -32.06 -37.93 -10.15
N GLU A 247 -30.79 -37.79 -10.53
CA GLU A 247 -30.43 -37.37 -11.88
C GLU A 247 -30.96 -38.40 -12.89
N PRO A 248 -31.67 -37.98 -13.95
CA PRO A 248 -31.23 -38.41 -15.26
C PRO A 248 -31.22 -37.26 -16.27
N ALA A 249 -30.05 -37.08 -16.87
CA ALA A 249 -29.77 -36.59 -18.23
C ALA A 249 -30.93 -35.92 -18.98
N LEU A 250 -30.83 -34.59 -19.14
CA LEU A 250 -31.61 -33.86 -20.12
C LEU A 250 -31.23 -34.31 -21.54
N PRO A 251 -32.20 -34.67 -22.41
CA PRO A 251 -31.93 -34.93 -23.81
C PRO A 251 -31.54 -33.64 -24.55
N LEU A 252 -30.48 -33.75 -25.33
CA LEU A 252 -29.78 -32.71 -26.08
C LEU A 252 -30.56 -32.31 -27.34
N ASP A 253 -31.80 -31.83 -27.19
CA ASP A 253 -32.70 -31.60 -28.33
C ASP A 253 -33.47 -30.27 -28.27
N LEU A 254 -32.78 -29.18 -27.88
CA LEU A 254 -33.32 -27.81 -27.95
C LEU A 254 -32.20 -26.78 -28.12
N LEU A 255 -31.63 -26.67 -29.32
CA LEU A 255 -31.11 -25.40 -29.83
C LEU A 255 -31.52 -25.28 -31.31
N PRO A 256 -32.11 -24.14 -31.73
CA PRO A 256 -32.42 -23.87 -33.14
C PRO A 256 -31.17 -23.67 -33.99
#